data_AF-A0A961FI16-F1
#
_entry.id   AF-A0A961FI16-F1
#
_cell.length_a   1.000
_cell.length_b   1.000
_cell.length_c   1.000
_cell.angle_alpha   90.00
_cell.angle_beta   90.00
_cell.angle_gamma   90.00
#
_symmetry.space_group_name_H-M   'P 1'
#
loop_
_entity.id
_entity.type
_entity.pdbx_description
1 polymer ?
#
loop_
_entity_poly.entity_id
_entity_poly.type
_entity_poly.pdbx_seq_one_letter_code
_entity_poly.pdbx_strand_id
1 'polypeptide(L)'
;MKNHQGEKGSLHRLAIFVFPLVLAMLLASCGGGAGLSADAGSSLDSINSTGQSTGTSGGELLPLGTPLPSVPQDSGTVADSGSRSTSAVKTYNGSDFLVASGGTVDGTSLLLESSAEEAAWSLYKADGLQGQKVLSFALETRPQDLDTTYYVALGSFDDNRWHWVIETQLPEVNVEFSEGESQFISQLGNLYWVVLVDGGKSLYVDQATITTGERNGGGPGGGPGDPCFAIGPIDHIDDLSISVAGHYFIHNADTLWFDMAGNEVGPDAFAPGMFAAVDGYMADDPVIGGGCIALSVQMVDGNGGGGEMFTIDGPVIDITPEFFTVDGTAGFAPPMIFHDEATLFVNADGSPAVWSDIMPGDCVHAEGDITPDGQWLARFVVIENGGNGGGGGGGGGGGQTFVLDGEVTAIGPETISVSQGPAGAPFTVGHDGHTLFLLPDGMEGGWQDVAIGDFVHVDGQITPDGAMIADVVMDFGDNGGGGGGGGGGEYITVDGQFVSANENSFEVHGFNTDDAWTFKHDPQTAWLLPEGPGSWDDVEIGSHVTVDAVITDDNSLLALVVFVHGPPPPGM
;
A
#
# COMPACT_ATOMS: atom_id res chain seq x y z
N MET A 1 30.97 -55.62 46.32
CA MET A 1 30.73 -54.67 47.42
C MET A 1 29.35 -54.07 47.23
N LYS A 2 28.49 -54.21 48.26
CA LYS A 2 27.18 -53.57 48.56
C LYS A 2 26.26 -53.19 47.38
N ASN A 3 25.22 -53.97 47.06
CA ASN A 3 23.89 -54.08 47.71
C ASN A 3 23.10 -52.76 47.79
N HIS A 4 21.97 -52.70 47.07
CA HIS A 4 20.66 -52.61 47.73
C HIS A 4 19.54 -53.27 46.90
N GLN A 5 18.84 -54.19 47.57
CA GLN A 5 17.58 -54.82 47.22
C GLN A 5 16.40 -54.01 47.80
N GLY A 6 15.22 -54.23 47.21
CA GLY A 6 13.95 -54.39 47.94
C GLY A 6 12.85 -53.44 47.45
N GLU A 7 11.57 -53.81 47.35
CA GLU A 7 10.85 -55.07 47.54
C GLU A 7 9.41 -54.89 46.98
N LYS A 8 8.81 -56.00 46.52
CA LYS A 8 7.40 -56.49 46.61
C LYS A 8 6.25 -55.49 46.93
N GLY A 9 5.01 -55.64 46.45
CA GLY A 9 4.28 -56.78 45.89
C GLY A 9 2.87 -56.37 45.38
N SER A 10 2.28 -57.13 44.46
CA SER A 10 1.24 -58.16 44.67
C SER A 10 -0.23 -57.68 44.62
N LEU A 11 -0.87 -57.92 43.46
CA LEU A 11 -2.15 -58.65 43.22
C LEU A 11 -3.23 -58.71 44.33
N HIS A 12 -4.50 -58.45 43.95
CA HIS A 12 -5.73 -59.30 44.00
C HIS A 12 -6.95 -58.43 43.56
N ARG A 13 -7.67 -58.70 42.45
CA ARG A 13 -8.75 -59.68 42.13
C ARG A 13 -10.19 -59.28 42.55
N LEU A 14 -11.10 -59.36 41.55
CA LEU A 14 -12.55 -59.73 41.58
C LEU A 14 -13.54 -58.73 42.22
N ALA A 15 -14.82 -58.55 41.82
CA ALA A 15 -15.78 -59.26 40.97
C ALA A 15 -16.89 -58.25 40.52
N ILE A 16 -17.38 -58.24 39.28
CA ILE A 16 -18.63 -58.84 38.76
C ILE A 16 -19.84 -58.79 39.71
N PHE A 17 -20.90 -58.07 39.30
CA PHE A 17 -22.30 -58.54 39.37
C PHE A 17 -23.15 -57.91 38.25
N VAL A 18 -24.19 -58.64 37.87
CA VAL A 18 -24.89 -58.67 36.58
C VAL A 18 -26.41 -58.72 36.87
N PHE A 19 -27.21 -57.95 36.10
CA PHE A 19 -28.66 -58.13 35.76
C PHE A 19 -29.73 -57.99 36.87
N PRO A 20 -31.08 -58.03 36.58
CA PRO A 20 -31.84 -58.02 35.30
C PRO A 20 -33.20 -57.21 35.29
N LEU A 21 -33.97 -57.35 34.17
CA LEU A 21 -35.46 -57.45 34.00
C LEU A 21 -36.26 -56.15 33.69
N VAL A 22 -37.35 -56.05 32.87
CA VAL A 22 -38.06 -56.86 31.82
C VAL A 22 -39.25 -56.01 31.26
N LEU A 23 -39.48 -55.93 29.94
CA LEU A 23 -40.68 -56.38 29.13
C LEU A 23 -41.98 -55.52 29.25
N ALA A 24 -42.66 -55.01 28.20
CA ALA A 24 -43.55 -55.69 27.21
C ALA A 24 -44.12 -54.62 26.20
N MET A 25 -44.08 -54.79 24.86
CA MET A 25 -45.02 -55.38 23.87
C MET A 25 -46.27 -54.57 23.37
N LEU A 26 -46.34 -54.40 22.02
CA LEU A 26 -47.47 -54.43 21.03
C LEU A 26 -48.63 -53.38 21.15
N LEU A 27 -49.33 -52.85 20.13
CA LEU A 27 -49.60 -53.16 18.70
C LEU A 27 -50.27 -51.95 17.98
N ALA A 28 -50.39 -52.06 16.65
CA ALA A 28 -50.85 -51.14 15.59
C ALA A 28 -52.27 -50.49 15.66
N SER A 29 -52.47 -49.38 14.91
CA SER A 29 -53.65 -49.18 14.04
C SER A 29 -53.46 -48.13 12.94
N CYS A 30 -54.15 -48.34 11.82
CA CYS A 30 -54.08 -47.69 10.50
C CYS A 30 -54.72 -46.29 10.35
N GLY A 31 -54.35 -45.62 9.26
CA GLY A 31 -55.14 -44.63 8.50
C GLY A 31 -54.75 -43.18 8.79
N GLY A 32 -54.45 -42.28 7.84
CA GLY A 32 -54.62 -42.23 6.39
C GLY A 32 -54.86 -40.75 6.04
N GLY A 33 -54.26 -40.22 4.97
CA GLY A 33 -54.67 -38.91 4.42
C GLY A 33 -53.56 -38.03 3.86
N ALA A 34 -53.35 -38.18 2.55
CA ALA A 34 -52.96 -37.21 1.52
C ALA A 34 -52.38 -35.83 1.91
N GLY A 35 -51.28 -35.46 1.25
CA GLY A 35 -50.88 -34.06 1.08
C GLY A 35 -49.52 -33.91 0.40
N LEU A 36 -49.56 -33.63 -0.90
CA LEU A 36 -48.45 -33.29 -1.81
C LEU A 36 -47.45 -32.26 -1.22
N SER A 37 -46.16 -32.41 -1.50
CA SER A 37 -45.31 -31.36 -2.09
C SER A 37 -43.89 -31.88 -2.28
N ALA A 38 -43.33 -31.60 -3.46
CA ALA A 38 -41.99 -31.96 -3.88
C ALA A 38 -40.91 -31.06 -3.24
N ASP A 39 -39.68 -31.57 -3.33
CA ASP A 39 -38.39 -30.95 -3.03
C ASP A 39 -38.30 -29.45 -3.31
N ALA A 40 -37.71 -28.74 -2.35
CA ALA A 40 -36.87 -27.58 -2.59
C ALA A 40 -35.67 -27.67 -1.64
N GLY A 41 -34.46 -27.71 -2.20
CA GLY A 41 -33.22 -27.61 -1.44
C GLY A 41 -33.13 -26.24 -0.78
N SER A 42 -32.82 -26.22 0.52
CA SER A 42 -32.51 -25.02 1.27
C SER A 42 -31.04 -24.68 1.09
N SER A 43 -30.74 -23.62 0.36
CA SER A 43 -29.52 -22.83 0.57
C SER A 43 -29.60 -22.20 1.96
N LEU A 44 -28.45 -22.11 2.64
CA LEU A 44 -28.27 -21.23 3.79
C LEU A 44 -28.35 -19.80 3.26
N ASP A 45 -29.46 -19.11 3.52
CA ASP A 45 -29.60 -17.68 3.22
C ASP A 45 -28.80 -16.86 4.25
N SER A 46 -27.87 -16.05 3.77
CA SER A 46 -27.26 -14.94 4.48
C SER A 46 -28.33 -13.89 4.80
N ILE A 47 -28.44 -13.49 6.07
CA ILE A 47 -29.37 -12.42 6.46
C ILE A 47 -28.73 -11.07 6.15
N ASN A 48 -29.19 -10.41 5.08
CA ASN A 48 -28.98 -8.97 4.88
C ASN A 48 -29.85 -8.21 5.89
N SER A 49 -29.26 -7.90 7.05
CA SER A 49 -29.89 -7.08 8.08
C SER A 49 -29.76 -5.59 7.73
N THR A 50 -30.72 -5.05 6.98
CA THR A 50 -30.92 -3.59 6.87
C THR A 50 -31.58 -3.05 8.13
N GLY A 51 -30.80 -2.93 9.21
CA GLY A 51 -31.22 -2.35 10.48
C GLY A 51 -30.77 -0.89 10.61
N GLN A 52 -31.42 0.04 9.90
CA GLN A 52 -31.17 1.47 10.11
C GLN A 52 -31.96 1.95 11.35
N SER A 53 -31.25 2.17 12.47
CA SER A 53 -31.81 2.82 13.67
C SER A 53 -31.80 4.33 13.47
N THR A 54 -32.96 4.97 13.56
CA THR A 54 -33.09 6.44 13.55
C THR A 54 -33.30 6.96 14.99
N GLY A 55 -32.33 7.64 15.61
CA GLY A 55 -32.65 8.45 16.80
C GLY A 55 -31.55 8.96 17.74
N THR A 56 -31.30 10.27 17.64
CA THR A 56 -30.97 11.26 18.71
C THR A 56 -29.66 11.22 19.51
N SER A 57 -29.04 12.39 19.55
CA SER A 57 -27.79 12.74 20.23
C SER A 57 -27.86 12.70 21.76
N GLY A 58 -27.14 11.73 22.35
CA GLY A 58 -26.82 11.70 23.77
C GLY A 58 -26.60 10.28 24.24
N GLY A 59 -25.33 9.83 24.26
CA GLY A 59 -24.86 8.54 24.78
C GLY A 59 -25.84 7.39 24.58
N GLU A 60 -25.79 6.72 23.43
CA GLU A 60 -26.56 5.50 23.21
C GLU A 60 -26.24 4.51 24.32
N LEU A 61 -27.15 4.40 25.28
CA LEU A 61 -27.19 3.28 26.19
C LEU A 61 -27.58 2.09 25.32
N LEU A 62 -26.73 1.07 25.30
CA LEU A 62 -27.18 -0.25 24.91
C LEU A 62 -28.47 -0.57 25.70
N PRO A 63 -29.35 -1.46 25.19
CA PRO A 63 -30.57 -1.87 25.90
C PRO A 63 -30.37 -2.28 27.37
N LEU A 64 -29.13 -2.56 27.77
CA LEU A 64 -28.69 -3.08 29.05
C LEU A 64 -28.18 -2.00 30.04
N GLY A 65 -28.10 -0.73 29.65
CA GLY A 65 -27.69 0.36 30.54
C GLY A 65 -26.17 0.44 30.82
N THR A 66 -25.38 -0.47 30.25
CA THR A 66 -23.92 -0.42 30.29
C THR A 66 -23.40 0.61 29.27
N PRO A 67 -22.63 1.63 29.69
CA PRO A 67 -22.05 2.58 28.75
C PRO A 67 -20.93 1.91 27.96
N LEU A 68 -20.99 1.99 26.63
CA LEU A 68 -19.84 1.69 25.77
C LEU A 68 -18.69 2.67 26.05
N PRO A 69 -17.42 2.28 25.82
CA PRO A 69 -16.33 3.26 25.80
C PRO A 69 -16.65 4.36 24.77
N SER A 70 -16.15 5.57 24.96
CA SER A 70 -16.21 6.58 23.89
C SER A 70 -15.45 6.10 22.67
N VAL A 71 -15.94 6.41 21.46
CA VAL A 71 -15.13 6.24 20.24
C VAL A 71 -13.80 6.98 20.47
N PRO A 72 -12.64 6.33 20.25
CA PRO A 72 -11.35 6.96 20.46
C PRO A 72 -11.23 8.26 19.66
N GLN A 73 -10.71 9.32 20.29
CA GLN A 73 -10.27 10.48 19.53
C GLN A 73 -9.04 10.06 18.72
N ASP A 74 -9.18 10.12 17.41
CA ASP A 74 -8.11 9.71 16.53
C ASP A 74 -6.98 10.74 16.60
N SER A 75 -5.83 10.31 17.10
CA SER A 75 -4.65 11.14 17.29
C SER A 75 -3.42 10.33 16.95
N GLY A 76 -2.49 10.92 16.20
CA GLY A 76 -1.29 10.24 15.71
C GLY A 76 -0.82 10.81 14.38
N THR A 77 0.34 10.34 13.92
CA THR A 77 0.84 10.60 12.58
C THR A 77 0.07 9.76 11.56
N VAL A 78 -0.12 10.30 10.37
CA VAL A 78 -0.67 9.55 9.23
C VAL A 78 0.24 8.34 9.00
N ALA A 79 -0.33 7.14 8.98
CA ALA A 79 0.45 5.94 8.69
C ALA A 79 1.05 6.06 7.28
N ASP A 80 2.33 5.74 7.16
CA ASP A 80 3.13 5.91 5.95
C ASP A 80 2.38 5.37 4.72
N SER A 81 2.34 6.16 3.65
CA SER A 81 1.52 5.95 2.46
C SER A 81 2.06 4.86 1.54
N GLY A 82 2.40 3.70 2.12
CA GLY A 82 2.79 2.50 1.38
C GLY A 82 1.78 2.16 0.28
N SER A 83 2.31 1.63 -0.83
CA SER A 83 1.63 1.28 -2.08
C SER A 83 0.12 1.02 -1.93
N ARG A 84 -0.69 1.89 -2.55
CA ARG A 84 -2.15 1.80 -2.52
C ARG A 84 -2.61 0.66 -3.42
N SER A 85 -2.93 -0.50 -2.82
CA SER A 85 -3.63 -1.56 -3.52
C SER A 85 -5.10 -1.17 -3.78
N THR A 86 -5.59 -1.49 -4.99
CA THR A 86 -6.92 -1.13 -5.51
C THR A 86 -8.08 -1.79 -4.73
N SER A 87 -7.79 -2.89 -4.05
CA SER A 87 -8.66 -3.54 -3.07
C SER A 87 -7.80 -4.38 -2.13
N ALA A 88 -7.94 -4.16 -0.83
CA ALA A 88 -7.18 -4.90 0.17
C ALA A 88 -8.13 -5.65 1.10
N VAL A 89 -7.79 -6.90 1.38
CA VAL A 89 -8.41 -7.68 2.46
C VAL A 89 -7.44 -7.65 3.63
N LYS A 90 -7.82 -6.99 4.72
CA LYS A 90 -7.03 -6.98 5.96
C LYS A 90 -7.68 -7.89 6.99
N THR A 91 -6.86 -8.71 7.64
CA THR A 91 -7.29 -9.65 8.68
C THR A 91 -6.68 -9.28 10.02
N TYR A 92 -7.51 -9.25 11.04
CA TYR A 92 -7.16 -8.96 12.43
C TYR A 92 -7.56 -10.16 13.29
N ASN A 93 -6.63 -10.71 14.04
CA ASN A 93 -6.92 -11.79 14.98
C ASN A 93 -7.52 -11.23 16.26
N GLY A 94 -8.20 -12.08 17.02
CA GLY A 94 -8.69 -11.74 18.36
C GLY A 94 -7.59 -11.20 19.28
N SER A 95 -6.33 -11.63 19.10
CA SER A 95 -5.17 -11.14 19.86
C SER A 95 -4.80 -9.67 19.60
N ASP A 96 -5.32 -9.04 18.54
CA ASP A 96 -4.82 -7.77 18.01
C ASP A 96 -5.59 -6.53 18.58
N PHE A 97 -6.16 -6.66 19.77
CA PHE A 97 -6.97 -5.61 20.40
C PHE A 97 -6.12 -4.50 21.02
N LEU A 98 -6.69 -3.27 21.06
CA LEU A 98 -6.06 -2.12 21.72
C LEU A 98 -6.33 -2.09 23.22
N VAL A 99 -7.57 -2.41 23.62
CA VAL A 99 -8.04 -2.36 25.01
C VAL A 99 -9.10 -3.45 25.20
N ALA A 100 -8.92 -4.29 26.22
CA ALA A 100 -9.93 -5.28 26.62
C ALA A 100 -10.32 -5.07 28.10
N SER A 101 -11.62 -4.88 28.32
CA SER A 101 -12.24 -4.87 29.64
C SER A 101 -12.96 -6.20 29.85
N GLY A 102 -12.37 -7.11 30.63
CA GLY A 102 -12.92 -8.45 30.84
C GLY A 102 -12.53 -9.48 29.77
N GLY A 103 -11.48 -9.19 28.98
CA GLY A 103 -10.94 -10.10 27.98
C GLY A 103 -9.66 -10.81 28.43
N THR A 104 -9.46 -12.05 27.95
CA THR A 104 -8.23 -12.83 28.08
C THR A 104 -7.83 -13.41 26.73
N VAL A 105 -6.55 -13.37 26.37
CA VAL A 105 -6.06 -13.93 25.11
C VAL A 105 -5.81 -15.43 25.27
N ASP A 106 -6.43 -16.24 24.41
CA ASP A 106 -6.22 -17.68 24.32
C ASP A 106 -5.81 -18.05 22.90
N GLY A 107 -4.50 -18.22 22.68
CA GLY A 107 -3.94 -18.40 21.34
C GLY A 107 -4.08 -17.14 20.49
N THR A 108 -4.76 -17.25 19.36
CA THR A 108 -5.09 -16.14 18.44
C THR A 108 -6.43 -15.48 18.75
N SER A 109 -7.20 -16.06 19.68
CA SER A 109 -8.56 -15.61 19.99
C SER A 109 -8.59 -14.76 21.26
N LEU A 110 -9.55 -13.84 21.35
CA LEU A 110 -9.87 -13.13 22.58
C LEU A 110 -11.12 -13.74 23.22
N LEU A 111 -10.97 -14.25 24.44
CA LEU A 111 -12.08 -14.68 25.28
C LEU A 111 -12.59 -13.50 26.11
N LEU A 112 -13.80 -13.03 25.83
CA LEU A 112 -14.54 -12.07 26.64
C LEU A 112 -15.43 -12.82 27.63
N GLU A 113 -15.31 -12.55 28.92
CA GLU A 113 -16.16 -13.15 29.97
C GLU A 113 -16.86 -12.07 30.77
N SER A 114 -18.16 -11.90 30.54
CA SER A 114 -18.98 -10.99 31.33
C SER A 114 -19.38 -11.63 32.66
N SER A 115 -19.65 -10.79 33.67
CA SER A 115 -20.32 -11.22 34.88
C SER A 115 -21.83 -11.00 34.76
N ALA A 116 -22.61 -11.47 35.74
CA ALA A 116 -24.05 -11.21 35.75
C ALA A 116 -24.41 -9.72 35.94
N GLU A 117 -23.46 -8.89 36.39
CA GLU A 117 -23.66 -7.47 36.71
C GLU A 117 -22.81 -6.52 35.85
N GLU A 118 -21.83 -7.05 35.09
CA GLU A 118 -20.86 -6.27 34.34
C GLU A 118 -20.60 -6.90 32.98
N ALA A 119 -20.78 -6.13 31.90
CA ALA A 119 -20.43 -6.54 30.55
C ALA A 119 -18.91 -6.62 30.36
N ALA A 120 -18.48 -7.52 29.48
CA ALA A 120 -17.12 -7.58 28.97
C ALA A 120 -17.07 -7.03 27.55
N TRP A 121 -16.04 -6.25 27.22
CA TRP A 121 -15.88 -5.67 25.89
C TRP A 121 -14.41 -5.55 25.48
N SER A 122 -14.19 -5.43 24.17
CA SER A 122 -12.88 -5.17 23.59
C SER A 122 -12.97 -4.17 22.45
N LEU A 123 -11.97 -3.30 22.37
CA LEU A 123 -11.79 -2.29 21.34
C LEU A 123 -10.67 -2.71 20.38
N TYR A 124 -10.97 -2.67 19.10
CA TYR A 124 -10.06 -2.99 18.02
C TYR A 124 -9.82 -1.76 17.13
N LYS A 125 -8.70 -1.78 16.41
CA LYS A 125 -8.31 -0.76 15.44
C LYS A 125 -7.71 -1.42 14.21
N ALA A 126 -8.17 -0.98 13.05
CA ALA A 126 -7.50 -1.16 11.78
C ALA A 126 -6.90 0.18 11.35
N ASP A 127 -5.61 0.22 11.04
CA ASP A 127 -4.90 1.41 10.56
C ASP A 127 -4.44 1.25 9.09
N GLY A 128 -3.85 2.33 8.55
CA GLY A 128 -3.36 2.37 7.18
C GLY A 128 -4.48 2.19 6.15
N LEU A 129 -5.67 2.69 6.43
CA LEU A 129 -6.83 2.68 5.53
C LEU A 129 -7.03 4.05 4.84
N GLN A 130 -6.03 4.94 4.88
CA GLN A 130 -6.17 6.28 4.35
C GLN A 130 -6.50 6.26 2.85
N GLY A 131 -7.51 7.04 2.45
CA GLY A 131 -7.97 7.09 1.05
C GLY A 131 -8.76 5.86 0.59
N GLN A 132 -9.00 4.89 1.47
CA GLN A 132 -9.81 3.71 1.17
C GLN A 132 -11.27 3.91 1.63
N LYS A 133 -12.17 3.08 1.11
CA LYS A 133 -13.52 2.89 1.65
C LYS A 133 -13.65 1.46 2.18
N VAL A 134 -14.37 1.29 3.29
CA VAL A 134 -14.75 -0.05 3.76
C VAL A 134 -15.87 -0.56 2.87
N LEU A 135 -15.64 -1.71 2.23
CA LEU A 135 -16.65 -2.40 1.41
C LEU A 135 -17.41 -3.44 2.22
N SER A 136 -16.69 -4.19 3.06
CA SER A 136 -17.32 -5.13 3.99
C SER A 136 -16.51 -5.30 5.26
N PHE A 137 -17.21 -5.68 6.33
CA PHE A 137 -16.65 -6.06 7.61
C PHE A 137 -17.25 -7.41 8.02
N ALA A 138 -16.40 -8.41 8.21
CA ALA A 138 -16.78 -9.71 8.72
C ALA A 138 -16.11 -9.96 10.08
N LEU A 139 -16.82 -10.56 11.02
CA LEU A 139 -16.33 -10.93 12.34
C LEU A 139 -16.70 -12.39 12.62
N GLU A 140 -15.68 -13.21 12.86
CA GLU A 140 -15.80 -14.60 13.27
C GLU A 140 -15.68 -14.72 14.80
N THR A 141 -16.65 -15.39 15.40
CA THR A 141 -16.76 -15.59 16.84
C THR A 141 -17.22 -17.01 17.18
N ARG A 142 -16.93 -17.45 18.41
CA ARG A 142 -17.48 -18.68 19.01
C ARG A 142 -18.18 -18.33 20.31
N PRO A 143 -19.50 -18.08 20.29
CA PRO A 143 -20.29 -17.94 21.50
C PRO A 143 -20.23 -19.23 22.34
N GLN A 144 -20.15 -19.13 23.66
CA GLN A 144 -20.05 -20.30 24.53
C GLN A 144 -21.29 -21.19 24.45
N ASP A 145 -22.47 -20.59 24.26
CA ASP A 145 -23.74 -21.27 24.05
C ASP A 145 -24.58 -20.55 22.98
N LEU A 146 -25.58 -21.25 22.43
CA LEU A 146 -26.47 -20.71 21.39
C LEU A 146 -27.36 -19.56 21.89
N ASP A 147 -27.45 -19.36 23.20
CA ASP A 147 -28.25 -18.30 23.83
C ASP A 147 -27.38 -17.06 24.17
N THR A 148 -26.10 -17.08 23.82
CA THR A 148 -25.17 -15.97 24.08
C THR A 148 -25.39 -14.89 23.04
N THR A 149 -26.13 -13.85 23.43
CA THR A 149 -26.24 -12.63 22.66
C THR A 149 -25.01 -11.76 22.90
N TYR A 150 -24.44 -11.24 21.82
CA TYR A 150 -23.36 -10.27 21.86
C TYR A 150 -23.63 -9.13 20.88
N TYR A 151 -22.89 -8.05 21.05
CA TYR A 151 -23.03 -6.81 20.30
C TYR A 151 -21.73 -6.49 19.59
N VAL A 152 -21.84 -6.05 18.34
CA VAL A 152 -20.74 -5.47 17.57
C VAL A 152 -21.14 -4.05 17.18
N ALA A 153 -20.23 -3.09 17.31
CA ALA A 153 -20.47 -1.74 16.81
C ALA A 153 -19.22 -1.16 16.16
N LEU A 154 -19.40 -0.34 15.13
CA LEU A 154 -18.31 0.34 14.41
C LEU A 154 -18.30 1.83 14.76
N GLY A 155 -17.12 2.40 14.96
CA GLY A 155 -16.96 3.82 15.27
C GLY A 155 -17.16 4.68 14.02
N SER A 156 -18.07 5.65 14.09
CA SER A 156 -18.22 6.74 13.13
C SER A 156 -17.50 7.98 13.63
N PHE A 157 -16.67 8.57 12.78
CA PHE A 157 -15.92 9.77 13.12
C PHE A 157 -16.67 11.07 12.81
N ASP A 158 -17.68 11.03 11.96
CA ASP A 158 -18.47 12.22 11.58
C ASP A 158 -19.24 12.79 12.79
N ASP A 159 -19.76 11.92 13.64
CA ASP A 159 -20.54 12.29 14.82
C ASP A 159 -19.97 11.77 16.15
N ASN A 160 -18.79 11.13 16.08
CA ASN A 160 -18.07 10.55 17.22
C ASN A 160 -18.96 9.58 18.03
N ARG A 161 -19.64 8.66 17.34
CA ARG A 161 -20.56 7.67 17.91
C ARG A 161 -20.32 6.27 17.38
N TRP A 162 -20.78 5.28 18.14
CA TRP A 162 -20.90 3.92 17.65
C TRP A 162 -22.11 3.83 16.73
N HIS A 163 -21.90 3.35 15.51
CA HIS A 163 -22.93 3.01 14.54
C HIS A 163 -22.96 1.50 14.37
N TRP A 164 -24.01 1.02 13.68
CA TRP A 164 -24.18 -0.41 13.36
C TRP A 164 -24.06 -1.32 14.58
N VAL A 165 -24.82 -1.01 15.64
CA VAL A 165 -24.92 -1.88 16.82
C VAL A 165 -25.70 -3.14 16.43
N ILE A 166 -24.98 -4.20 16.06
CA ILE A 166 -25.55 -5.48 15.64
C ILE A 166 -25.67 -6.37 16.87
N GLU A 167 -26.91 -6.65 17.27
CA GLU A 167 -27.24 -7.68 18.25
C GLU A 167 -27.35 -9.04 17.56
N THR A 168 -26.52 -10.01 17.92
CA THR A 168 -26.54 -11.33 17.29
C THR A 168 -26.18 -12.46 18.26
N GLN A 169 -26.51 -13.68 17.85
CA GLN A 169 -26.11 -14.95 18.49
C GLN A 169 -25.35 -15.86 17.50
N LEU A 170 -25.17 -15.39 16.25
CA LEU A 170 -24.53 -16.15 15.20
C LEU A 170 -23.01 -16.18 15.42
N PRO A 171 -22.32 -17.24 15.00
CA PRO A 171 -20.85 -17.29 15.07
C PRO A 171 -20.19 -16.33 14.07
N GLU A 172 -20.94 -15.75 13.13
CA GLU A 172 -20.40 -14.86 12.11
C GLU A 172 -21.30 -13.62 12.00
N VAL A 173 -20.67 -12.45 11.96
CA VAL A 173 -21.32 -11.18 11.61
C VAL A 173 -20.70 -10.72 10.30
N ASN A 174 -21.52 -10.46 9.30
CA ASN A 174 -21.07 -9.88 8.05
C ASN A 174 -21.89 -8.62 7.75
N VAL A 175 -21.19 -7.53 7.49
CA VAL A 175 -21.74 -6.22 7.18
C VAL A 175 -21.19 -5.82 5.81
N GLU A 176 -22.06 -5.74 4.83
CA GLU A 176 -21.74 -5.15 3.53
C GLU A 176 -22.14 -3.67 3.58
N PHE A 177 -21.18 -2.80 3.27
CA PHE A 177 -21.42 -1.36 3.23
C PHE A 177 -21.85 -0.96 1.82
N SER A 178 -22.87 -0.11 1.76
CA SER A 178 -23.33 0.44 0.49
C SER A 178 -22.44 1.59 0.03
N GLU A 179 -22.45 1.90 -1.28
CA GLU A 179 -21.74 3.06 -1.82
C GLU A 179 -22.24 4.34 -1.12
N GLY A 180 -21.38 4.96 -0.30
CA GLY A 180 -21.69 6.17 0.48
C GLY A 180 -21.19 6.14 1.93
N GLU A 181 -20.72 5.01 2.43
CA GLU A 181 -20.35 4.84 3.84
C GLU A 181 -18.84 5.06 4.15
N SER A 182 -18.24 6.08 3.54
CA SER A 182 -16.84 6.46 3.84
C SER A 182 -16.62 6.99 5.27
N GLN A 183 -17.69 7.12 6.07
CA GLN A 183 -17.71 7.71 7.42
C GLN A 183 -17.01 6.88 8.52
N PHE A 184 -16.65 5.63 8.23
CA PHE A 184 -16.07 4.71 9.22
C PHE A 184 -14.55 4.72 9.29
N ILE A 185 -13.88 5.29 8.28
CA ILE A 185 -12.43 5.46 8.30
C ILE A 185 -12.13 6.91 8.67
N SER A 186 -11.31 7.12 9.70
CA SER A 186 -10.88 8.44 10.11
C SER A 186 -10.00 9.12 9.05
N GLN A 187 -9.76 10.42 9.23
CA GLN A 187 -8.81 11.16 8.40
C GLN A 187 -7.38 10.59 8.44
N LEU A 188 -6.98 9.95 9.54
CA LEU A 188 -5.68 9.29 9.68
C LEU A 188 -5.68 7.84 9.14
N GLY A 189 -6.79 7.39 8.54
CA GLY A 189 -6.90 6.05 7.99
C GLY A 189 -7.17 4.96 9.03
N ASN A 190 -7.87 5.28 10.12
CA ASN A 190 -8.18 4.34 11.20
C ASN A 190 -9.66 3.97 11.21
N LEU A 191 -9.97 2.69 11.43
CA LEU A 191 -11.31 2.18 11.69
C LEU A 191 -11.33 1.53 13.07
N TYR A 192 -12.30 1.88 13.92
CA TYR A 192 -12.48 1.25 15.23
C TYR A 192 -13.76 0.42 15.27
N TRP A 193 -13.72 -0.71 15.96
CA TRP A 193 -14.92 -1.47 16.32
C TRP A 193 -14.83 -1.99 17.75
N VAL A 194 -15.99 -2.21 18.35
CA VAL A 194 -16.12 -2.78 19.70
C VAL A 194 -16.95 -4.05 19.63
N VAL A 195 -16.51 -5.07 20.37
CA VAL A 195 -17.30 -6.29 20.61
C VAL A 195 -17.63 -6.35 22.09
N LEU A 196 -18.89 -6.60 22.42
CA LEU A 196 -19.40 -6.63 23.79
C LEU A 196 -20.25 -7.86 24.04
N VAL A 197 -20.06 -8.50 25.19
CA VAL A 197 -20.89 -9.60 25.72
C VAL A 197 -21.35 -9.23 27.13
N ASP A 198 -22.57 -9.62 27.51
CA ASP A 198 -23.16 -9.29 28.82
C ASP A 198 -23.94 -10.48 29.41
N GLY A 199 -24.30 -10.40 30.68
CA GLY A 199 -25.23 -11.30 31.34
C GLY A 199 -24.60 -12.59 31.86
N GLY A 200 -23.32 -12.57 32.22
CA GLY A 200 -22.60 -13.74 32.74
C GLY A 200 -22.24 -14.74 31.64
N LYS A 201 -22.07 -14.24 30.41
CA LYS A 201 -21.79 -15.01 29.20
C LYS A 201 -20.37 -14.81 28.72
N SER A 202 -19.88 -15.80 27.95
CA SER A 202 -18.55 -15.77 27.36
C SER A 202 -18.59 -15.88 25.84
N LEU A 203 -17.68 -15.16 25.17
CA LEU A 203 -17.54 -15.10 23.71
C LEU A 203 -16.07 -15.19 23.35
N TYR A 204 -15.71 -16.09 22.42
CA TYR A 204 -14.42 -16.02 21.75
C TYR A 204 -14.55 -15.17 20.49
N VAL A 205 -13.70 -14.17 20.33
CA VAL A 205 -13.52 -13.41 19.09
C VAL A 205 -12.27 -13.98 18.41
N ASP A 206 -12.44 -14.59 17.25
CA ASP A 206 -11.36 -15.29 16.57
C ASP A 206 -10.67 -14.38 15.56
N GLN A 207 -11.47 -13.74 14.70
CA GLN A 207 -10.97 -12.98 13.57
C GLN A 207 -11.95 -11.87 13.16
N ALA A 208 -11.42 -10.74 12.72
CA ALA A 208 -12.14 -9.76 11.92
C ALA A 208 -11.48 -9.63 10.54
N THR A 209 -12.28 -9.53 9.50
CA THR A 209 -11.81 -9.32 8.12
C THR A 209 -12.46 -8.05 7.60
N ILE A 210 -11.63 -7.12 7.15
CA ILE A 210 -12.05 -5.86 6.55
C ILE A 210 -11.69 -5.92 5.07
N THR A 211 -12.69 -5.84 4.22
CA THR A 211 -12.47 -5.65 2.78
C THR A 211 -12.57 -4.16 2.51
N THR A 212 -11.50 -3.59 1.97
CA THR A 212 -11.51 -2.23 1.48
C THR A 212 -11.44 -2.18 -0.03
N GLY A 213 -11.97 -1.11 -0.58
CA GLY A 213 -11.74 -0.73 -1.97
C GLY A 213 -11.10 0.64 -2.00
N GLU A 214 -10.51 0.97 -3.14
CA GLU A 214 -10.25 2.37 -3.43
C GLU A 214 -11.53 3.17 -3.26
N ARG A 215 -11.41 4.32 -2.61
CA ARG A 215 -12.47 5.33 -2.67
C ARG A 215 -12.49 5.84 -4.09
N ASN A 216 -13.18 5.11 -5.00
CA ASN A 216 -13.22 5.30 -6.46
C ASN A 216 -12.58 6.62 -6.85
N GLY A 217 -11.26 6.58 -7.05
CA GLY A 217 -10.49 7.71 -7.52
C GLY A 217 -10.82 7.89 -8.99
N GLY A 218 -12.02 8.36 -9.29
CA GLY A 218 -12.24 9.03 -10.54
C GLY A 218 -11.30 10.23 -10.53
N GLY A 219 -10.20 10.16 -11.30
CA GLY A 219 -9.38 11.33 -11.58
C GLY A 219 -10.28 12.53 -11.89
N PRO A 220 -9.87 13.75 -11.52
CA PRO A 220 -10.59 14.98 -11.11
C PRO A 220 -12.12 15.16 -11.33
N GLY A 221 -12.90 14.10 -11.47
CA GLY A 221 -14.35 14.11 -11.69
C GLY A 221 -15.07 13.84 -10.40
N GLY A 222 -14.82 14.67 -9.39
CA GLY A 222 -15.54 14.60 -8.12
C GLY A 222 -17.01 14.95 -8.34
N GLY A 223 -17.88 14.06 -7.88
CA GLY A 223 -19.30 14.32 -7.83
C GLY A 223 -19.59 15.39 -6.78
N PRO A 224 -20.74 16.07 -6.87
CA PRO A 224 -21.12 17.04 -5.86
C PRO A 224 -21.19 16.44 -4.46
N GLY A 225 -20.55 17.10 -3.50
CA GLY A 225 -20.47 16.68 -2.10
C GLY A 225 -19.22 15.86 -1.76
N ASP A 226 -18.42 15.44 -2.74
CA ASP A 226 -17.19 14.71 -2.46
C ASP A 226 -16.19 15.62 -1.74
N PRO A 227 -15.53 15.15 -0.66
CA PRO A 227 -14.56 15.97 0.05
C PRO A 227 -13.35 16.25 -0.85
N CYS A 228 -12.90 17.50 -0.82
CA CYS A 228 -11.66 17.93 -1.42
C CYS A 228 -10.65 18.25 -0.32
N PHE A 229 -9.39 17.89 -0.53
CA PHE A 229 -8.35 18.17 0.44
C PHE A 229 -7.02 18.47 -0.25
N ALA A 230 -6.29 19.44 0.29
CA ALA A 230 -4.90 19.69 -0.08
C ALA A 230 -4.11 20.20 1.12
N ILE A 231 -2.86 19.75 1.25
CA ILE A 231 -1.86 20.34 2.14
C ILE A 231 -0.66 20.70 1.28
N GLY A 232 -0.10 21.89 1.48
CA GLY A 232 1.16 22.27 0.86
C GLY A 232 1.34 23.78 0.78
N PRO A 233 2.29 24.25 -0.05
CA PRO A 233 2.47 25.68 -0.27
C PRO A 233 1.26 26.25 -1.01
N ILE A 234 0.86 27.45 -0.60
CA ILE A 234 -0.13 28.25 -1.30
C ILE A 234 0.52 28.77 -2.58
N ASP A 235 0.05 28.32 -3.74
CA ASP A 235 0.52 28.83 -5.03
C ASP A 235 -0.07 30.21 -5.32
N HIS A 236 -1.34 30.40 -4.94
CA HIS A 236 -2.14 31.58 -5.24
C HIS A 236 -3.23 31.77 -4.19
N ILE A 237 -3.52 33.01 -3.82
CA ILE A 237 -4.68 33.38 -3.02
C ILE A 237 -5.19 34.75 -3.46
N ASP A 238 -6.50 34.88 -3.66
CA ASP A 238 -7.20 36.12 -3.97
C ASP A 238 -8.54 36.22 -3.24
N ASP A 239 -9.36 37.21 -3.59
CA ASP A 239 -10.65 37.50 -2.94
C ASP A 239 -11.68 36.36 -3.04
N LEU A 240 -11.50 35.37 -3.93
CA LEU A 240 -12.47 34.31 -4.19
C LEU A 240 -11.89 32.90 -4.16
N SER A 241 -10.56 32.77 -4.22
CA SER A 241 -9.93 31.47 -4.35
C SER A 241 -8.57 31.35 -3.68
N ILE A 242 -8.20 30.10 -3.41
CA ILE A 242 -6.90 29.69 -2.90
C ILE A 242 -6.45 28.44 -3.68
N SER A 243 -5.21 28.41 -4.13
CA SER A 243 -4.56 27.24 -4.71
C SER A 243 -3.50 26.74 -3.74
N VAL A 244 -3.52 25.46 -3.41
CA VAL A 244 -2.56 24.81 -2.51
C VAL A 244 -2.01 23.56 -3.18
N ALA A 245 -0.69 23.49 -3.38
CA ALA A 245 -0.01 22.39 -4.05
C ALA A 245 -0.66 22.02 -5.42
N GLY A 246 -1.05 23.04 -6.21
CA GLY A 246 -1.72 22.89 -7.49
C GLY A 246 -3.22 22.61 -7.42
N HIS A 247 -3.80 22.42 -6.24
CA HIS A 247 -5.24 22.19 -6.06
C HIS A 247 -5.99 23.50 -5.83
N TYR A 248 -6.98 23.77 -6.66
CA TYR A 248 -7.77 25.00 -6.62
C TYR A 248 -9.05 24.87 -5.79
N PHE A 249 -9.23 25.80 -4.85
CA PHE A 249 -10.41 25.90 -4.01
C PHE A 249 -11.02 27.30 -4.11
N ILE A 250 -12.35 27.36 -4.09
CA ILE A 250 -13.10 28.60 -3.96
C ILE A 250 -13.48 28.78 -2.52
N HIS A 251 -13.14 29.93 -1.97
CA HIS A 251 -13.54 30.30 -0.62
C HIS A 251 -14.63 31.38 -0.67
N ASN A 252 -15.38 31.50 0.40
CA ASN A 252 -16.45 32.49 0.53
C ASN A 252 -16.55 32.97 1.99
N ALA A 253 -17.60 33.73 2.29
CA ALA A 253 -17.82 34.28 3.62
C ALA A 253 -18.05 33.22 4.71
N ASP A 254 -18.34 31.98 4.34
CA ASP A 254 -18.56 30.85 5.25
C ASP A 254 -17.29 29.97 5.42
N THR A 255 -16.24 30.20 4.63
CA THR A 255 -14.95 29.51 4.81
C THR A 255 -14.29 29.96 6.12
N LEU A 256 -13.92 29.01 6.96
CA LEU A 256 -13.23 29.26 8.23
C LEU A 256 -11.72 29.33 8.00
N TRP A 257 -11.06 30.34 8.56
CA TRP A 257 -9.62 30.54 8.38
C TRP A 257 -8.93 30.49 9.73
N PHE A 258 -7.88 29.70 9.87
CA PHE A 258 -7.18 29.50 11.14
C PHE A 258 -5.69 29.83 11.00
N ASP A 259 -5.13 30.51 11.99
CA ASP A 259 -3.68 30.64 12.12
C ASP A 259 -3.03 29.33 12.61
N MET A 260 -1.70 29.30 12.68
CA MET A 260 -0.95 28.12 13.17
C MET A 260 -1.31 27.72 14.61
N ALA A 261 -1.83 28.64 15.41
CA ALA A 261 -2.27 28.37 16.78
C ALA A 261 -3.75 27.93 16.85
N GLY A 262 -4.42 27.79 15.71
CA GLY A 262 -5.83 27.42 15.61
C GLY A 262 -6.79 28.57 15.94
N ASN A 263 -6.33 29.82 15.99
CA ASN A 263 -7.22 30.97 16.18
C ASN A 263 -7.84 31.36 14.84
N GLU A 264 -9.12 31.74 14.86
CA GLU A 264 -9.80 32.24 13.67
C GLU A 264 -9.18 33.58 13.20
N VAL A 265 -8.79 33.64 11.94
CA VAL A 265 -8.22 34.81 11.26
C VAL A 265 -9.02 35.11 9.98
N GLY A 266 -8.59 36.09 9.18
CA GLY A 266 -9.15 36.33 7.84
C GLY A 266 -8.22 35.82 6.73
N PRO A 267 -8.71 35.71 5.48
CA PRO A 267 -7.90 35.32 4.32
C PRO A 267 -6.68 36.23 4.11
N ASP A 268 -6.77 37.50 4.48
CA ASP A 268 -5.66 38.48 4.40
C ASP A 268 -4.43 38.09 5.24
N ALA A 269 -4.55 37.10 6.14
CA ALA A 269 -3.44 36.56 6.91
C ALA A 269 -2.58 35.56 6.14
N PHE A 270 -3.03 35.11 4.96
CA PHE A 270 -2.38 34.12 4.11
C PHE A 270 -1.75 34.78 2.89
N ALA A 271 -0.63 34.23 2.41
CA ALA A 271 0.07 34.72 1.23
C ALA A 271 0.67 33.55 0.44
N PRO A 272 0.91 33.72 -0.88
CA PRO A 272 1.61 32.71 -1.67
C PRO A 272 2.97 32.35 -1.06
N GLY A 273 3.29 31.06 -1.04
CA GLY A 273 4.47 30.47 -0.41
C GLY A 273 4.29 30.05 1.06
N MET A 274 3.24 30.51 1.76
CA MET A 274 2.89 29.95 3.07
C MET A 274 2.30 28.56 2.91
N PHE A 275 2.44 27.71 3.93
CA PHE A 275 1.80 26.40 3.91
C PHE A 275 0.41 26.45 4.53
N ALA A 276 -0.53 25.75 3.91
CA ALA A 276 -1.88 25.62 4.42
C ALA A 276 -2.42 24.21 4.19
N ALA A 277 -3.29 23.78 5.10
CA ALA A 277 -4.21 22.68 4.89
C ALA A 277 -5.57 23.27 4.51
N VAL A 278 -6.16 22.78 3.42
CA VAL A 278 -7.49 23.19 2.95
C VAL A 278 -8.40 21.97 2.94
N ASP A 279 -9.45 22.03 3.74
CA ASP A 279 -10.58 21.10 3.67
C ASP A 279 -11.70 21.74 2.87
N GLY A 280 -12.34 20.98 1.99
CA GLY A 280 -13.45 21.45 1.19
C GLY A 280 -14.35 20.32 0.69
N TYR A 281 -15.29 20.67 -0.17
CA TYR A 281 -16.14 19.72 -0.88
C TYR A 281 -16.38 20.18 -2.32
N MET A 282 -16.55 19.25 -3.24
CA MET A 282 -16.94 19.52 -4.62
C MET A 282 -18.36 20.09 -4.64
N ALA A 283 -18.54 21.29 -5.19
CA ALA A 283 -19.86 21.87 -5.32
C ALA A 283 -20.52 21.50 -6.66
N ASP A 284 -21.82 21.21 -6.64
CA ASP A 284 -22.65 21.07 -7.86
C ASP A 284 -23.01 22.43 -8.48
N ASP A 285 -22.28 23.51 -8.16
CA ASP A 285 -22.72 24.83 -8.56
C ASP A 285 -22.38 25.06 -10.05
N PRO A 286 -23.39 25.14 -10.95
CA PRO A 286 -23.17 25.37 -12.37
C PRO A 286 -22.57 26.74 -12.66
N VAL A 287 -22.57 27.67 -11.69
CA VAL A 287 -21.90 28.98 -11.81
C VAL A 287 -20.39 28.85 -11.65
N ILE A 288 -19.94 27.85 -10.90
CA ILE A 288 -18.54 27.66 -10.51
C ILE A 288 -17.82 26.65 -11.43
N GLY A 289 -18.57 25.82 -12.17
CA GLY A 289 -18.00 24.91 -13.16
C GLY A 289 -17.39 23.63 -12.58
N GLY A 290 -17.81 23.23 -11.36
CA GLY A 290 -17.37 21.99 -10.72
C GLY A 290 -16.04 22.11 -9.97
N GLY A 291 -15.91 23.12 -9.10
CA GLY A 291 -14.73 23.33 -8.24
C GLY A 291 -14.96 22.93 -6.78
N CYS A 292 -13.87 22.73 -6.04
CA CYS A 292 -13.90 22.52 -4.60
C CYS A 292 -14.23 23.83 -3.88
N ILE A 293 -15.24 23.84 -3.01
CA ILE A 293 -15.50 24.93 -2.07
C ILE A 293 -14.75 24.63 -0.77
N ALA A 294 -13.88 25.55 -0.35
CA ALA A 294 -13.17 25.46 0.93
C ALA A 294 -14.14 25.65 2.10
N LEU A 295 -14.12 24.70 3.04
CA LEU A 295 -14.79 24.76 4.34
C LEU A 295 -13.87 25.37 5.39
N SER A 296 -12.62 24.93 5.42
CA SER A 296 -11.60 25.47 6.31
C SER A 296 -10.25 25.57 5.63
N VAL A 297 -9.52 26.63 5.97
CA VAL A 297 -8.12 26.83 5.60
C VAL A 297 -7.34 27.08 6.87
N GLN A 298 -6.39 26.22 7.20
CA GLN A 298 -5.55 26.37 8.37
C GLN A 298 -4.10 26.62 7.92
N MET A 299 -3.49 27.69 8.43
CA MET A 299 -2.04 27.83 8.36
C MET A 299 -1.45 26.64 9.10
N VAL A 300 -0.71 25.83 8.38
CA VAL A 300 0.14 24.82 9.00
C VAL A 300 1.55 25.38 8.95
N ASP A 301 2.37 25.01 9.93
CA ASP A 301 3.79 25.09 9.68
C ASP A 301 4.07 24.32 8.38
N GLY A 302 5.03 24.77 7.56
CA GLY A 302 5.44 23.95 6.40
C GLY A 302 5.93 22.55 6.78
N ASN A 303 6.10 22.32 8.09
CA ASN A 303 6.08 21.05 8.79
C ASN A 303 4.63 20.59 9.03
N GLY A 304 4.21 19.42 8.58
CA GLY A 304 3.09 18.76 9.25
C GLY A 304 3.49 18.44 10.70
N GLY A 305 3.23 19.32 11.67
CA GLY A 305 3.33 19.03 13.09
C GLY A 305 4.73 18.63 13.60
N GLY A 306 5.55 19.64 13.91
CA GLY A 306 6.62 19.52 14.90
C GLY A 306 8.00 19.16 14.35
N GLY A 307 8.72 20.14 13.80
CA GLY A 307 10.16 20.06 13.56
C GLY A 307 10.58 18.75 12.92
N GLU A 308 9.93 18.40 11.81
CA GLU A 308 10.26 17.18 11.11
C GLU A 308 11.66 17.35 10.53
N MET A 309 12.57 16.51 11.01
CA MET A 309 13.83 16.33 10.32
C MET A 309 13.49 15.71 8.97
N PHE A 310 13.97 16.29 7.88
CA PHE A 310 13.92 15.60 6.60
C PHE A 310 15.02 14.54 6.57
N THR A 311 14.76 13.46 5.86
CA THR A 311 15.75 12.48 5.43
C THR A 311 15.51 12.25 3.94
N ILE A 312 16.56 12.36 3.14
CA ILE A 312 16.48 12.11 1.71
C ILE A 312 17.72 11.39 1.23
N ASP A 313 17.47 10.34 0.46
CA ASP A 313 18.45 9.50 -0.19
C ASP A 313 18.32 9.65 -1.69
N GLY A 314 19.44 9.81 -2.38
CA GLY A 314 19.43 9.80 -3.84
C GLY A 314 20.69 10.40 -4.46
N PRO A 315 20.79 10.34 -5.80
CA PRO A 315 21.88 10.95 -6.53
C PRO A 315 21.74 12.48 -6.53
N VAL A 316 22.86 13.17 -6.36
CA VAL A 316 22.93 14.63 -6.52
C VAL A 316 22.84 14.98 -8.00
N ILE A 317 21.88 15.82 -8.38
CA ILE A 317 21.66 16.17 -9.80
C ILE A 317 22.16 17.57 -10.16
N ASP A 318 22.20 18.50 -9.20
CA ASP A 318 22.76 19.85 -9.38
C ASP A 318 23.38 20.38 -8.08
N ILE A 319 24.41 21.21 -8.22
CA ILE A 319 25.18 21.80 -7.12
C ILE A 319 25.46 23.27 -7.40
N THR A 320 25.19 24.13 -6.42
CA THR A 320 25.56 25.55 -6.41
C THR A 320 26.43 25.87 -5.20
N PRO A 321 26.95 27.10 -5.00
CA PRO A 321 27.67 27.42 -3.77
C PRO A 321 26.83 27.38 -2.48
N GLU A 322 25.49 27.31 -2.57
CA GLU A 322 24.57 27.48 -1.43
C GLU A 322 23.69 26.25 -1.16
N PHE A 323 23.50 25.38 -2.15
CA PHE A 323 22.65 24.19 -2.05
C PHE A 323 23.06 23.12 -3.07
N PHE A 324 22.58 21.90 -2.84
CA PHE A 324 22.53 20.80 -3.82
C PHE A 324 21.09 20.34 -3.99
N THR A 325 20.81 19.63 -5.09
CA THR A 325 19.52 18.98 -5.32
C THR A 325 19.73 17.48 -5.42
N VAL A 326 18.82 16.73 -4.82
CA VAL A 326 18.85 15.26 -4.80
C VAL A 326 17.65 14.76 -5.59
N ASP A 327 17.88 13.80 -6.49
CA ASP A 327 16.79 13.12 -7.17
C ASP A 327 16.06 12.24 -6.16
N GLY A 328 14.92 12.76 -5.69
CA GLY A 328 14.06 12.09 -4.71
C GLY A 328 12.96 11.28 -5.39
N THR A 329 12.24 10.50 -4.59
CA THR A 329 11.17 9.58 -4.99
C THR A 329 10.21 10.19 -6.03
N ALA A 330 9.90 9.39 -7.05
CA ALA A 330 9.16 9.79 -8.25
C ALA A 330 7.89 10.62 -7.97
N GLY A 331 7.79 11.81 -8.58
CA GLY A 331 6.56 12.61 -8.65
C GLY A 331 6.62 14.02 -8.06
N PHE A 332 7.71 14.41 -7.39
CA PHE A 332 7.90 15.76 -6.85
C PHE A 332 9.07 16.48 -7.52
N ALA A 333 9.06 17.82 -7.50
CA ALA A 333 10.23 18.58 -7.90
C ALA A 333 11.39 18.28 -6.93
N PRO A 334 12.62 18.02 -7.42
CA PRO A 334 13.77 17.73 -6.57
C PRO A 334 13.98 18.83 -5.52
N PRO A 335 14.08 18.50 -4.22
CA PRO A 335 14.23 19.51 -3.18
C PRO A 335 15.61 20.17 -3.27
N MET A 336 15.64 21.47 -3.02
CA MET A 336 16.87 22.24 -2.87
C MET A 336 17.35 22.15 -1.43
N ILE A 337 18.43 21.40 -1.20
CA ILE A 337 19.01 21.15 0.11
C ILE A 337 20.14 22.15 0.35
N PHE A 338 19.86 23.15 1.18
CA PHE A 338 20.79 24.16 1.62
C PHE A 338 21.75 23.60 2.66
N HIS A 339 22.94 24.20 2.75
CA HIS A 339 23.92 23.88 3.78
C HIS A 339 24.49 25.17 4.41
N ASP A 340 25.02 25.06 5.62
CA ASP A 340 25.69 26.15 6.31
C ASP A 340 27.00 25.66 6.97
N GLU A 341 27.64 26.53 7.77
CA GLU A 341 28.87 26.17 8.49
C GLU A 341 28.64 25.11 9.58
N ALA A 342 27.39 24.82 9.96
CA ALA A 342 27.03 23.81 10.95
C ALA A 342 26.65 22.46 10.31
N THR A 343 26.44 22.39 8.99
CA THR A 343 26.23 21.13 8.27
C THR A 343 27.47 20.24 8.38
N LEU A 344 27.28 19.02 8.87
CA LEU A 344 28.34 18.02 8.98
C LEU A 344 28.34 17.13 7.74
N PHE A 345 29.48 17.08 7.05
CA PHE A 345 29.71 16.19 5.89
C PHE A 345 30.60 15.01 6.30
N VAL A 346 30.21 13.80 5.93
CA VAL A 346 31.00 12.59 6.14
C VAL A 346 30.97 11.70 4.90
N ASN A 347 32.04 10.97 4.61
CA ASN A 347 32.00 9.90 3.63
C ASN A 347 31.29 8.68 4.22
N ALA A 348 30.79 7.76 3.38
CA ALA A 348 30.18 6.51 3.82
C ALA A 348 31.09 5.63 4.71
N ASP A 349 32.42 5.76 4.61
CA ASP A 349 33.36 5.08 5.52
C ASP A 349 33.50 5.76 6.91
N GLY A 350 32.73 6.82 7.15
CA GLY A 350 32.74 7.63 8.36
C GLY A 350 33.90 8.62 8.45
N SER A 351 34.76 8.70 7.43
CA SER A 351 35.82 9.71 7.40
C SER A 351 35.21 11.11 7.19
N PRO A 352 35.83 12.17 7.76
CA PRO A 352 35.34 13.53 7.55
C PRO A 352 35.36 13.89 6.06
N ALA A 353 34.27 14.50 5.59
CA ALA A 353 34.17 15.11 4.27
C ALA A 353 33.94 16.62 4.40
N VAL A 354 33.95 17.31 3.27
CA VAL A 354 33.59 18.73 3.16
C VAL A 354 32.65 18.95 1.98
N TRP A 355 31.99 20.10 1.95
CA TRP A 355 31.10 20.49 0.84
C TRP A 355 31.70 20.28 -0.56
N SER A 356 32.98 20.58 -0.75
CA SER A 356 33.66 20.42 -2.04
C SER A 356 33.89 18.96 -2.47
N ASP A 357 33.57 18.00 -1.61
CA ASP A 357 33.68 16.57 -1.92
C ASP A 357 32.39 16.04 -2.58
N ILE A 358 31.27 16.78 -2.54
CA ILE A 358 30.03 16.41 -3.23
C ILE A 358 30.12 16.82 -4.69
N MET A 359 29.77 15.91 -5.60
CA MET A 359 29.68 16.13 -7.04
C MET A 359 28.31 15.68 -7.58
N PRO A 360 27.83 16.24 -8.70
CA PRO A 360 26.69 15.65 -9.41
C PRO A 360 26.97 14.19 -9.76
N GLY A 361 26.02 13.31 -9.47
CA GLY A 361 26.10 11.85 -9.60
C GLY A 361 26.43 11.12 -8.29
N ASP A 362 26.95 11.81 -7.27
CA ASP A 362 27.18 11.18 -5.96
C ASP A 362 25.85 10.84 -5.29
N CYS A 363 25.77 9.65 -4.71
CA CYS A 363 24.65 9.33 -3.84
C CYS A 363 24.89 9.95 -2.48
N VAL A 364 23.86 10.59 -1.96
CA VAL A 364 23.91 11.21 -0.65
C VAL A 364 22.72 10.77 0.18
N HIS A 365 22.99 10.56 1.45
CA HIS A 365 21.98 10.53 2.49
C HIS A 365 22.06 11.88 3.22
N ALA A 366 21.03 12.71 3.07
CA ALA A 366 20.97 14.02 3.70
C ALA A 366 19.86 14.06 4.75
N GLU A 367 20.23 14.46 5.96
CA GLU A 367 19.31 14.76 7.06
C GLU A 367 19.39 16.25 7.41
N GLY A 368 18.26 16.87 7.74
CA GLY A 368 18.27 18.25 8.17
C GLY A 368 16.93 18.76 8.66
N ASP A 369 16.82 20.07 8.85
CA ASP A 369 15.59 20.73 9.28
C ASP A 369 14.94 21.43 8.10
N ILE A 370 13.61 21.37 8.00
CA ILE A 370 12.87 22.34 7.18
C ILE A 370 12.68 23.60 8.02
N THR A 371 13.28 24.70 7.59
CA THR A 371 13.23 25.98 8.29
C THR A 371 11.81 26.58 8.24
N PRO A 372 11.46 27.54 9.14
CA PRO A 372 10.12 28.14 9.16
C PRO A 372 9.69 28.84 7.86
N ASP A 373 10.64 29.19 7.01
CA ASP A 373 10.44 29.74 5.66
C ASP A 373 10.47 28.67 4.55
N GLY A 374 10.48 27.38 4.91
CA GLY A 374 10.36 26.24 4.00
C GLY A 374 11.66 25.79 3.34
N GLN A 375 12.83 26.30 3.76
CA GLN A 375 14.11 25.86 3.21
C GLN A 375 14.55 24.54 3.86
N TRP A 376 15.05 23.61 3.05
CA TRP A 376 15.60 22.35 3.54
C TRP A 376 17.06 22.58 3.93
N LEU A 377 17.35 22.75 5.22
CA LEU A 377 18.70 23.02 5.72
C LEU A 377 19.33 21.74 6.25
N ALA A 378 20.29 21.18 5.51
CA ALA A 378 21.03 20.00 5.92
C ALA A 378 21.79 20.23 7.24
N ARG A 379 21.67 19.27 8.15
CA ARG A 379 22.48 19.17 9.37
C ARG A 379 23.55 18.10 9.22
N PHE A 380 23.26 17.07 8.44
CA PHE A 380 24.13 15.92 8.25
C PHE A 380 24.01 15.44 6.81
N VAL A 381 25.14 15.23 6.14
CA VAL A 381 25.18 14.68 4.78
C VAL A 381 26.24 13.59 4.75
N VAL A 382 25.81 12.36 4.45
CA VAL A 382 26.69 11.24 4.14
C VAL A 382 26.87 11.20 2.63
N ILE A 383 28.11 11.34 2.18
CA ILE A 383 28.49 11.14 0.78
C ILE A 383 28.77 9.66 0.60
N GLU A 384 27.81 8.98 0.00
CA GLU A 384 27.95 7.61 -0.45
C GLU A 384 28.73 7.63 -1.75
N ASN A 385 30.05 7.80 -1.60
CA ASN A 385 31.03 7.65 -2.66
C ASN A 385 31.04 6.18 -3.14
N GLY A 386 29.99 5.79 -3.86
CA GLY A 386 29.78 4.45 -4.38
C GLY A 386 28.31 4.09 -4.55
N GLY A 387 27.84 4.10 -5.79
CA GLY A 387 26.68 3.32 -6.21
C GLY A 387 25.34 4.02 -6.00
N ASN A 388 24.58 4.18 -7.10
CA ASN A 388 23.15 4.44 -6.98
C ASN A 388 22.49 3.40 -6.06
N GLY A 389 21.71 3.88 -5.09
CA GLY A 389 21.09 3.08 -4.05
C GLY A 389 20.07 2.09 -4.60
N GLY A 390 20.52 0.87 -4.90
CA GLY A 390 19.73 -0.35 -4.81
C GLY A 390 20.32 -1.18 -3.67
N GLY A 391 19.57 -1.37 -2.59
CA GLY A 391 20.07 -1.95 -1.35
C GLY A 391 20.81 -3.27 -1.52
N GLY A 392 21.99 -3.40 -0.91
CA GLY A 392 22.69 -4.67 -0.78
C GLY A 392 24.20 -4.53 -0.73
N GLY A 393 24.76 -4.38 0.47
CA GLY A 393 26.20 -4.33 0.68
C GLY A 393 26.92 -5.57 0.14
N GLY A 394 27.95 -5.35 -0.68
CA GLY A 394 28.85 -6.40 -1.13
C GLY A 394 29.86 -5.91 -2.16
N GLY A 395 31.03 -5.48 -1.70
CA GLY A 395 32.08 -4.90 -2.53
C GLY A 395 32.52 -5.79 -3.72
N GLY A 396 32.39 -5.21 -4.91
CA GLY A 396 33.08 -5.60 -6.14
C GLY A 396 32.87 -4.47 -7.15
N GLY A 397 33.94 -3.89 -7.69
CA GLY A 397 33.88 -2.79 -8.66
C GLY A 397 33.34 -3.21 -10.02
N GLY A 398 32.09 -3.69 -10.07
CA GLY A 398 31.29 -3.75 -11.29
C GLY A 398 30.80 -2.35 -11.63
N GLY A 399 30.74 -2.01 -12.91
CA GLY A 399 30.07 -0.78 -13.35
C GLY A 399 28.64 -0.75 -12.80
N GLN A 400 28.15 0.43 -12.44
CA GLN A 400 26.74 0.58 -12.06
C GLN A 400 25.89 0.31 -13.29
N THR A 401 24.75 -0.36 -13.17
CA THR A 401 23.80 -0.55 -14.26
C THR A 401 22.64 0.44 -14.15
N PHE A 402 21.96 0.73 -15.27
CA PHE A 402 20.73 1.50 -15.32
C PHE A 402 19.74 0.84 -16.29
N VAL A 403 18.46 1.10 -16.07
CA VAL A 403 17.34 0.71 -16.93
C VAL A 403 16.56 1.97 -17.27
N LEU A 404 16.17 2.13 -18.52
CA LEU A 404 15.43 3.29 -18.98
C LEU A 404 14.45 2.96 -20.10
N ASP A 405 13.19 3.33 -19.93
CA ASP A 405 12.15 3.19 -20.96
C ASP A 405 11.82 4.56 -21.57
N GLY A 406 11.29 4.63 -22.78
CA GLY A 406 10.66 5.86 -23.27
C GLY A 406 10.77 6.10 -24.77
N GLU A 407 10.25 7.24 -25.20
CA GLU A 407 10.29 7.65 -26.60
C GLU A 407 11.65 8.25 -26.97
N VAL A 408 12.23 7.82 -28.08
CA VAL A 408 13.46 8.41 -28.64
C VAL A 408 13.14 9.80 -29.18
N THR A 409 13.69 10.82 -28.51
CA THR A 409 13.48 12.25 -28.85
C THR A 409 14.58 12.83 -29.72
N ALA A 410 15.79 12.25 -29.67
CA ALA A 410 16.91 12.64 -30.51
C ALA A 410 17.88 11.48 -30.75
N ILE A 411 18.54 11.49 -31.91
CA ILE A 411 19.54 10.51 -32.31
C ILE A 411 20.80 11.26 -32.73
N GLY A 412 21.90 11.03 -32.02
CA GLY A 412 23.24 11.53 -32.31
C GLY A 412 24.09 10.52 -33.09
N PRO A 413 25.38 10.79 -33.32
CA PRO A 413 26.28 9.83 -33.96
C PRO A 413 26.59 8.58 -33.12
N GLU A 414 26.61 8.75 -31.79
CA GLU A 414 26.97 7.71 -30.79
C GLU A 414 26.06 7.77 -29.55
N THR A 415 24.87 8.41 -29.66
CA THR A 415 23.98 8.65 -28.51
C THR A 415 22.51 8.64 -28.91
N ILE A 416 21.61 8.10 -28.09
CA ILE A 416 20.16 8.35 -28.13
C ILE A 416 19.74 9.26 -26.99
N SER A 417 18.68 10.05 -27.19
CA SER A 417 18.01 10.76 -26.12
C SER A 417 16.58 10.23 -25.93
N VAL A 418 16.21 9.84 -24.71
CA VAL A 418 14.94 9.15 -24.41
C VAL A 418 14.11 9.93 -23.38
N SER A 419 12.79 10.03 -23.58
CA SER A 419 11.88 10.98 -22.94
C SER A 419 11.53 10.76 -21.44
N GLN A 420 12.35 10.03 -20.68
CA GLN A 420 12.05 9.63 -19.29
C GLN A 420 12.82 10.35 -18.19
N GLY A 421 13.46 11.48 -18.47
CA GLY A 421 14.17 12.20 -17.40
C GLY A 421 13.29 13.04 -16.49
N PRO A 422 13.87 13.49 -15.36
CA PRO A 422 13.18 14.30 -14.36
C PRO A 422 12.47 15.50 -15.02
N ALA A 423 11.21 15.72 -14.65
CA ALA A 423 10.37 16.79 -15.19
C ALA A 423 10.19 16.78 -16.73
N GLY A 424 10.36 15.61 -17.37
CA GLY A 424 10.21 15.44 -18.83
C GLY A 424 11.43 15.89 -19.63
N ALA A 425 12.57 16.14 -18.99
CA ALA A 425 13.83 16.33 -19.71
C ALA A 425 14.31 14.97 -20.26
N PRO A 426 14.87 14.88 -21.48
CA PRO A 426 15.33 13.60 -21.99
C PRO A 426 16.68 13.18 -21.38
N PHE A 427 16.86 11.91 -21.05
CA PHE A 427 18.17 11.34 -20.74
C PHE A 427 18.95 11.10 -22.02
N THR A 428 20.27 11.31 -22.00
CA THR A 428 21.14 11.00 -23.15
C THR A 428 22.01 9.80 -22.82
N VAL A 429 21.86 8.73 -23.61
CA VAL A 429 22.56 7.47 -23.44
C VAL A 429 23.49 7.27 -24.63
N GLY A 430 24.77 7.02 -24.37
CA GLY A 430 25.75 6.64 -25.38
C GLY A 430 25.59 5.18 -25.80
N HIS A 431 26.05 4.86 -27.01
CA HIS A 431 26.19 3.47 -27.45
C HIS A 431 27.57 3.28 -28.09
N ASP A 432 28.05 2.05 -28.15
CA ASP A 432 29.32 1.72 -28.78
C ASP A 432 29.23 0.46 -29.65
N GLY A 433 30.38 -0.15 -29.97
CA GLY A 433 30.43 -1.37 -30.76
C GLY A 433 30.02 -2.64 -30.00
N HIS A 434 29.74 -2.53 -28.70
CA HIS A 434 29.29 -3.61 -27.82
C HIS A 434 27.79 -3.53 -27.51
N THR A 435 27.14 -2.38 -27.73
CA THR A 435 25.69 -2.23 -27.57
C THR A 435 24.93 -3.17 -28.52
N LEU A 436 24.05 -4.00 -27.97
CA LEU A 436 23.14 -4.86 -28.70
C LEU A 436 21.85 -4.10 -29.03
N PHE A 437 21.46 -4.07 -30.30
CA PHE A 437 20.19 -3.49 -30.73
C PHE A 437 19.21 -4.62 -31.02
N LEU A 438 18.01 -4.54 -30.46
CA LEU A 438 16.95 -5.53 -30.67
C LEU A 438 15.75 -4.86 -31.33
N LEU A 439 15.19 -5.53 -32.34
CA LEU A 439 13.95 -5.15 -33.00
C LEU A 439 12.73 -5.63 -32.20
N PRO A 440 11.50 -5.16 -32.51
CA PRO A 440 10.29 -5.53 -31.77
C PRO A 440 10.00 -7.04 -31.75
N ASP A 441 10.56 -7.80 -32.69
CA ASP A 441 10.44 -9.26 -32.78
C ASP A 441 11.55 -10.02 -32.03
N GLY A 442 12.36 -9.32 -31.22
CA GLY A 442 13.48 -9.87 -30.46
C GLY A 442 14.71 -10.18 -31.30
N MET A 443 14.68 -9.93 -32.62
CA MET A 443 15.82 -10.18 -33.50
C MET A 443 16.87 -9.07 -33.36
N GLU A 444 18.14 -9.43 -33.50
CA GLU A 444 19.24 -8.46 -33.53
C GLU A 444 19.07 -7.48 -34.71
N GLY A 445 18.94 -6.21 -34.39
CA GLY A 445 18.94 -5.07 -35.29
C GLY A 445 20.28 -4.34 -35.27
N GLY A 446 20.29 -3.10 -35.74
CA GLY A 446 21.42 -2.19 -35.54
C GLY A 446 20.97 -0.77 -35.27
N TRP A 447 21.94 0.09 -34.98
CA TRP A 447 21.72 1.51 -34.69
C TRP A 447 20.82 2.22 -35.72
N GLN A 448 20.92 1.85 -37.00
CA GLN A 448 20.13 2.44 -38.07
C GLN A 448 18.64 2.12 -38.01
N ASP A 449 18.25 1.14 -37.20
CA ASP A 449 16.87 0.67 -37.08
C ASP A 449 16.11 1.45 -36.01
N VAL A 450 16.81 2.12 -35.07
CA VAL A 450 16.21 3.04 -34.09
C VAL A 450 15.93 4.40 -34.76
N ALA A 451 14.71 4.90 -34.63
CA ALA A 451 14.25 6.17 -35.16
C ALA A 451 13.71 7.09 -34.06
N ILE A 452 13.68 8.40 -34.34
CA ILE A 452 13.00 9.37 -33.47
C ILE A 452 11.50 9.09 -33.50
N GLY A 453 10.87 8.96 -32.34
CA GLY A 453 9.47 8.59 -32.16
C GLY A 453 9.26 7.12 -31.74
N ASP A 454 10.29 6.29 -31.89
CA ASP A 454 10.24 4.91 -31.42
C ASP A 454 10.22 4.86 -29.90
N PHE A 455 9.49 3.91 -29.34
CA PHE A 455 9.57 3.61 -27.92
C PHE A 455 10.65 2.55 -27.71
N VAL A 456 11.61 2.84 -26.83
CA VAL A 456 12.74 1.96 -26.55
C VAL A 456 12.83 1.59 -25.07
N HIS A 457 13.34 0.39 -24.81
CA HIS A 457 13.90 -0.01 -23.52
C HIS A 457 15.42 -0.04 -23.62
N VAL A 458 16.11 0.55 -22.66
CA VAL A 458 17.55 0.74 -22.65
C VAL A 458 18.14 0.25 -21.34
N ASP A 459 18.88 -0.83 -21.41
CA ASP A 459 19.74 -1.30 -20.33
C ASP A 459 21.17 -0.88 -20.60
N GLY A 460 21.90 -0.49 -19.56
CA GLY A 460 23.30 -0.16 -19.72
C GLY A 460 24.06 0.05 -18.43
N GLN A 461 25.25 0.61 -18.57
CA GLN A 461 26.15 0.93 -17.46
C GLN A 461 26.42 2.42 -17.34
N ILE A 462 26.53 2.88 -16.10
CA ILE A 462 27.06 4.20 -15.76
C ILE A 462 28.56 4.04 -15.53
N THR A 463 29.35 4.67 -16.39
CA THR A 463 30.81 4.69 -16.30
C THR A 463 31.27 5.54 -15.11
N PRO A 464 32.53 5.39 -14.64
CA PRO A 464 33.05 6.17 -13.51
C PRO A 464 33.04 7.69 -13.68
N ASP A 465 32.93 8.20 -14.90
CA ASP A 465 32.77 9.62 -15.22
C ASP A 465 31.30 10.07 -15.40
N GLY A 466 30.35 9.19 -15.07
CA GLY A 466 28.91 9.47 -15.11
C GLY A 466 28.27 9.32 -16.48
N ALA A 467 28.99 8.83 -17.49
CA ALA A 467 28.40 8.59 -18.80
C ALA A 467 27.55 7.31 -18.78
N MET A 468 26.33 7.41 -19.29
CA MET A 468 25.44 6.26 -19.48
C MET A 468 25.77 5.61 -20.83
N ILE A 469 26.21 4.35 -20.84
CA ILE A 469 26.51 3.58 -22.05
C ILE A 469 25.54 2.39 -22.10
N ALA A 470 24.74 2.30 -23.17
CA ALA A 470 23.81 1.21 -23.38
C ALA A 470 24.55 -0.11 -23.64
N ASP A 471 24.16 -1.15 -22.92
CA ASP A 471 24.49 -2.53 -23.22
C ASP A 471 23.45 -3.12 -24.19
N VAL A 472 22.16 -2.76 -24.01
CA VAL A 472 21.04 -3.19 -24.86
C VAL A 472 20.12 -2.01 -25.16
N VAL A 473 19.68 -1.89 -26.41
CA VAL A 473 18.59 -1.00 -26.83
C VAL A 473 17.56 -1.84 -27.57
N MET A 474 16.39 -2.03 -26.98
CA MET A 474 15.26 -2.69 -27.62
C MET A 474 14.30 -1.66 -28.17
N ASP A 475 14.08 -1.69 -29.48
CA ASP A 475 13.08 -0.89 -30.18
C ASP A 475 11.75 -1.65 -30.21
N PHE A 476 10.68 -1.04 -29.72
CA PHE A 476 9.31 -1.56 -29.82
C PHE A 476 8.54 -1.00 -31.02
N GLY A 477 9.19 -0.15 -31.81
CA GLY A 477 8.68 0.49 -33.00
C GLY A 477 7.93 1.80 -32.72
N ASP A 478 7.50 2.40 -33.83
CA ASP A 478 6.84 3.72 -33.83
C ASP A 478 5.46 3.64 -33.15
N ASN A 479 5.34 4.28 -31.98
CA ASN A 479 4.05 4.43 -31.27
C ASN A 479 3.11 5.45 -31.97
N GLY A 480 3.56 6.07 -33.07
CA GLY A 480 2.91 7.22 -33.71
C GLY A 480 2.15 6.94 -35.02
N GLY A 481 0.91 6.44 -34.93
CA GLY A 481 -0.19 6.97 -35.75
C GLY A 481 -0.18 6.71 -37.27
N GLY A 482 -0.48 5.46 -37.67
CA GLY A 482 -0.58 5.08 -39.08
C GLY A 482 -1.66 4.06 -39.45
N GLY A 483 -2.83 4.05 -38.80
CA GLY A 483 -4.08 3.48 -39.34
C GLY A 483 -3.97 2.14 -40.09
N GLY A 484 -3.60 1.07 -39.41
CA GLY A 484 -3.71 -0.30 -39.90
C GLY A 484 -3.72 -1.26 -38.73
N GLY A 485 -4.87 -1.87 -38.43
CA GLY A 485 -5.04 -2.73 -37.26
C GLY A 485 -4.04 -3.89 -37.22
N GLY A 486 -3.07 -3.79 -36.33
CA GLY A 486 -2.28 -4.88 -35.76
C GLY A 486 -2.27 -4.64 -34.26
N GLY A 487 -2.60 -5.66 -33.46
CA GLY A 487 -2.77 -5.52 -32.02
C GLY A 487 -1.48 -5.05 -31.35
N GLY A 488 -1.49 -3.83 -30.79
CA GLY A 488 -0.51 -3.45 -29.79
C GLY A 488 -0.88 -4.20 -28.52
N GLY A 489 -0.15 -5.27 -28.22
CA GLY A 489 -0.24 -5.92 -26.92
C GLY A 489 0.26 -4.95 -25.85
N GLU A 490 -0.33 -5.04 -24.66
CA GLU A 490 0.17 -4.33 -23.48
C GLU A 490 1.53 -4.96 -23.09
N TYR A 491 2.54 -4.14 -22.85
CA TYR A 491 3.89 -4.58 -22.48
C TYR A 491 4.07 -4.47 -20.97
N ILE A 492 4.81 -5.41 -20.39
CA ILE A 492 5.17 -5.41 -18.97
C ILE A 492 6.65 -5.80 -18.81
N THR A 493 7.35 -5.07 -17.95
CA THR A 493 8.70 -5.42 -17.48
C THR A 493 8.61 -5.88 -16.03
N VAL A 494 9.22 -7.02 -15.72
CA VAL A 494 9.26 -7.59 -14.36
C VAL A 494 10.69 -7.89 -13.96
N ASP A 495 11.15 -7.23 -12.91
CA ASP A 495 12.40 -7.53 -12.21
C ASP A 495 12.15 -8.47 -11.05
N GLY A 496 12.82 -9.62 -11.06
CA GLY A 496 12.61 -10.59 -10.01
C GLY A 496 13.59 -11.76 -9.98
N GLN A 497 13.27 -12.70 -9.11
CA GLN A 497 14.02 -13.93 -8.98
C GLN A 497 13.36 -15.04 -9.79
N PHE A 498 14.15 -15.75 -10.60
CA PHE A 498 13.69 -16.91 -11.37
C PHE A 498 13.41 -18.08 -10.42
N VAL A 499 12.14 -18.50 -10.28
CA VAL A 499 11.71 -19.43 -9.22
C VAL A 499 11.47 -20.84 -9.73
N SER A 500 10.80 -20.96 -10.86
CA SER A 500 10.43 -22.26 -11.42
C SER A 500 10.35 -22.21 -12.94
N ALA A 501 10.51 -23.37 -13.58
CA ALA A 501 10.59 -23.48 -15.03
C ALA A 501 10.07 -24.84 -15.53
N ASN A 502 9.40 -24.82 -16.67
CA ASN A 502 9.05 -26.01 -17.45
C ASN A 502 9.32 -25.74 -18.95
N GLU A 503 9.11 -26.73 -19.82
CA GLU A 503 9.48 -26.65 -21.24
C GLU A 503 8.90 -25.45 -22.03
N ASN A 504 7.83 -24.82 -21.55
CA ASN A 504 7.17 -23.72 -22.27
C ASN A 504 6.87 -22.49 -21.40
N SER A 505 7.26 -22.49 -20.12
CA SER A 505 7.01 -21.36 -19.24
C SER A 505 7.96 -21.32 -18.04
N PHE A 506 8.16 -20.14 -17.49
CA PHE A 506 8.88 -19.92 -16.24
C PHE A 506 8.15 -18.95 -15.32
N GLU A 507 8.55 -18.94 -14.06
CA GLU A 507 7.96 -18.15 -12.98
C GLU A 507 9.03 -17.21 -12.40
N VAL A 508 8.68 -15.93 -12.24
CA VAL A 508 9.53 -14.91 -11.63
C VAL A 508 8.80 -14.29 -10.44
N HIS A 509 9.45 -14.21 -9.28
CA HIS A 509 8.92 -13.51 -8.11
C HIS A 509 9.50 -12.10 -8.09
N GLY A 510 8.64 -11.08 -8.16
CA GLY A 510 9.09 -9.69 -8.21
C GLY A 510 9.80 -9.30 -6.91
N PHE A 511 10.90 -8.54 -6.96
CA PHE A 511 11.62 -8.17 -5.72
C PHE A 511 10.80 -7.29 -4.77
N ASN A 512 9.81 -6.57 -5.30
CA ASN A 512 8.98 -5.63 -4.55
C ASN A 512 7.53 -6.10 -4.39
N THR A 513 7.23 -7.35 -4.76
CA THR A 513 5.88 -7.91 -4.70
C THR A 513 5.92 -9.35 -4.22
N ASP A 514 5.01 -9.76 -3.35
CA ASP A 514 4.82 -11.18 -3.02
C ASP A 514 4.22 -11.98 -4.20
N ASP A 515 3.97 -11.31 -5.33
CA ASP A 515 3.37 -11.89 -6.52
C ASP A 515 4.38 -12.65 -7.38
N ALA A 516 3.92 -13.79 -7.86
CA ALA A 516 4.61 -14.64 -8.81
C ALA A 516 4.04 -14.48 -10.22
N TRP A 517 4.89 -14.16 -11.17
CA TRP A 517 4.53 -13.93 -12.57
C TRP A 517 4.93 -15.12 -13.42
N THR A 518 3.98 -15.70 -14.17
CA THR A 518 4.25 -16.81 -15.07
C THR A 518 4.34 -16.33 -16.52
N PHE A 519 5.50 -16.52 -17.12
CA PHE A 519 5.81 -16.16 -18.50
C PHE A 519 5.89 -17.41 -19.37
N LYS A 520 5.20 -17.42 -20.49
CA LYS A 520 5.48 -18.32 -21.61
C LYS A 520 6.74 -17.84 -22.32
N HIS A 521 7.48 -18.76 -22.92
CA HIS A 521 8.57 -18.43 -23.83
C HIS A 521 8.45 -19.29 -25.09
N ASP A 522 9.07 -18.85 -26.17
CA ASP A 522 9.11 -19.58 -27.44
C ASP A 522 10.50 -19.45 -28.09
N PRO A 523 10.73 -20.03 -29.30
CA PRO A 523 12.02 -19.92 -29.97
C PRO A 523 12.42 -18.49 -30.40
N GLN A 524 11.53 -17.50 -30.30
CA GLN A 524 11.79 -16.10 -30.59
C GLN A 524 12.12 -15.29 -29.33
N THR A 525 11.83 -15.81 -28.13
CA THR A 525 12.28 -15.18 -26.88
C THR A 525 13.80 -15.02 -26.88
N ALA A 526 14.29 -13.79 -26.79
CA ALA A 526 15.71 -13.49 -26.71
C ALA A 526 16.17 -13.68 -25.26
N TRP A 527 17.24 -14.46 -25.07
CA TRP A 527 17.86 -14.67 -23.77
C TRP A 527 19.18 -13.91 -23.78
N LEU A 528 19.41 -13.08 -22.77
CA LEU A 528 20.60 -12.25 -22.65
C LEU A 528 21.32 -12.55 -21.34
N LEU A 529 22.63 -12.72 -21.43
CA LEU A 529 23.55 -12.86 -20.31
C LEU A 529 24.47 -11.62 -20.26
N PRO A 530 25.17 -11.36 -19.15
CA PRO A 530 26.07 -10.22 -19.05
C PRO A 530 27.21 -10.27 -20.09
N GLU A 531 27.59 -11.47 -20.53
CA GLU A 531 28.59 -11.70 -21.57
C GLU A 531 28.03 -11.73 -23.02
N GLY A 532 26.73 -11.51 -23.22
CA GLY A 532 26.08 -11.46 -24.53
C GLY A 532 24.89 -12.41 -24.68
N PRO A 533 24.58 -12.90 -25.91
CA PRO A 533 23.43 -13.76 -26.16
C PRO A 533 23.50 -15.06 -25.35
N GLY A 534 22.42 -15.38 -24.65
CA GLY A 534 22.23 -16.61 -23.88
C GLY A 534 21.18 -17.53 -24.48
N SER A 535 20.75 -18.49 -23.67
CA SER A 535 19.68 -19.42 -23.96
C SER A 535 18.91 -19.80 -22.69
N TRP A 536 17.76 -20.43 -22.87
CA TRP A 536 16.98 -21.02 -21.79
C TRP A 536 17.81 -21.92 -20.85
N ASP A 537 18.78 -22.67 -21.39
CA ASP A 537 19.60 -23.60 -20.62
C ASP A 537 20.61 -22.88 -19.69
N ASP A 538 20.79 -21.57 -19.87
CA ASP A 538 21.71 -20.74 -19.07
C ASP A 538 21.04 -20.13 -17.82
N VAL A 539 19.72 -20.32 -17.65
CA VAL A 539 18.98 -19.77 -16.51
C VAL A 539 18.82 -20.80 -15.40
N GLU A 540 19.45 -20.52 -14.26
CA GLU A 540 19.32 -21.35 -13.06
C GLU A 540 18.20 -20.85 -12.13
N ILE A 541 17.57 -21.76 -11.40
CA ILE A 541 16.64 -21.38 -10.32
C ILE A 541 17.41 -20.55 -9.29
N GLY A 542 16.86 -19.38 -8.99
CA GLY A 542 17.41 -18.39 -8.10
C GLY A 542 18.09 -17.23 -8.82
N SER A 543 18.36 -17.32 -10.12
CA SER A 543 18.95 -16.22 -10.91
C SER A 543 18.11 -14.95 -10.83
N HIS A 544 18.78 -13.80 -10.74
CA HIS A 544 18.13 -12.51 -10.93
C HIS A 544 17.87 -12.31 -12.41
N VAL A 545 16.60 -12.07 -12.77
CA VAL A 545 16.18 -11.81 -14.15
C VAL A 545 15.33 -10.54 -14.26
N THR A 546 15.49 -9.86 -15.39
CA THR A 546 14.53 -8.87 -15.89
C THR A 546 13.81 -9.50 -17.08
N VAL A 547 12.49 -9.43 -17.10
CA VAL A 547 11.66 -10.01 -18.15
C VAL A 547 10.80 -8.94 -18.78
N ASP A 548 11.02 -8.70 -20.07
CA ASP A 548 10.08 -7.95 -20.90
C ASP A 548 9.12 -8.91 -21.57
N ALA A 549 7.84 -8.67 -21.38
CA ALA A 549 6.79 -9.52 -21.91
C ALA A 549 5.65 -8.72 -22.52
N VAL A 550 4.93 -9.38 -23.42
CA VAL A 550 3.67 -8.88 -23.97
C VAL A 550 2.50 -9.69 -23.43
N ILE A 551 1.40 -9.01 -23.11
CA ILE A 551 0.13 -9.64 -22.80
C ILE A 551 -0.50 -10.12 -24.11
N THR A 552 -0.66 -11.43 -24.26
CA THR A 552 -1.28 -12.07 -25.42
C THR A 552 -2.81 -12.01 -25.34
N ASP A 553 -3.50 -12.30 -26.45
CA ASP A 553 -4.98 -12.30 -26.53
C ASP A 553 -5.67 -13.26 -25.52
N ASP A 554 -4.97 -14.30 -25.05
CA ASP A 554 -5.44 -15.22 -24.00
C ASP A 554 -5.05 -14.77 -22.58
N ASN A 555 -4.61 -13.52 -22.41
CA ASN A 555 -4.19 -12.89 -21.16
C ASN A 555 -3.01 -13.61 -20.48
N SER A 556 -2.17 -14.28 -21.28
CA SER A 556 -0.90 -14.84 -20.81
C SER A 556 0.24 -13.89 -21.11
N LEU A 557 1.34 -14.00 -20.36
CA LEU A 557 2.55 -13.22 -20.61
C LEU A 557 3.46 -14.02 -21.52
N LEU A 558 3.81 -13.49 -22.69
CA LEU A 558 4.84 -14.06 -23.56
C LEU A 558 6.11 -13.24 -23.38
N ALA A 559 7.16 -13.86 -22.82
CA ALA A 559 8.47 -13.25 -22.70
C ALA A 559 9.04 -12.97 -24.09
N LEU A 560 9.36 -11.71 -24.34
CA LEU A 560 10.06 -11.25 -25.52
C LEU A 560 11.56 -11.29 -25.28
N VAL A 561 12.00 -10.76 -24.14
CA VAL A 561 13.40 -10.74 -23.73
C VAL A 561 13.53 -11.11 -22.27
N VAL A 562 14.53 -11.91 -21.96
CA VAL A 562 14.90 -12.27 -20.59
C VAL A 562 16.37 -11.94 -20.39
N PHE A 563 16.64 -10.92 -19.58
CA PHE A 563 17.99 -10.55 -19.16
C PHE A 563 18.33 -11.26 -17.86
N VAL A 564 19.42 -12.02 -17.85
CA VAL A 564 19.87 -12.80 -16.70
C VAL A 564 21.07 -12.08 -16.10
N HIS A 565 20.87 -11.43 -14.96
CA HIS A 565 21.92 -10.63 -14.28
C HIS A 565 23.00 -11.49 -13.61
N GLY A 566 22.77 -12.80 -13.48
CA GLY A 566 23.66 -13.77 -12.84
C GLY A 566 23.09 -14.36 -11.55
N PRO A 567 23.83 -15.27 -10.88
CA PRO A 567 23.40 -15.81 -9.60
C PRO A 567 23.31 -14.69 -8.55
N PRO A 568 22.34 -14.76 -7.63
CA PRO A 568 22.19 -13.76 -6.58
C PRO A 568 23.48 -13.70 -5.76
N PRO A 569 23.88 -12.51 -5.27
CA PRO A 569 25.05 -12.37 -4.42
C PRO A 569 24.97 -13.38 -3.27
N PRO A 570 26.06 -14.13 -2.95
CA PRO A 570 26.00 -15.13 -1.89
C PRO A 570 25.63 -14.48 -0.56
N GLY A 571 24.39 -14.70 -0.08
CA GLY A 571 23.92 -14.21 1.21
C GLY A 571 22.56 -13.49 1.23
N MET A 572 21.82 -13.45 0.12
CA MET A 572 20.38 -13.10 0.12
C MET A 572 19.50 -14.28 0.56
#